data_AF-A0A8D9BYY3-F1
#
_entry.id   AF-A0A8D9BYY3-F1
#
_cell.length_a   1.000
_cell.length_b   1.000
_cell.length_c   1.000
_cell.angle_alpha   90.00
_cell.angle_beta   90.00
_cell.angle_gamma   90.00
#
_symmetry.space_group_name_H-M   'P 1'
#
loop_
_entity.id
_entity.type
_entity.pdbx_description
1 polymer ?
#
loop_
_entity_poly.entity_id
_entity_poly.type
_entity_poly.pdbx_seq_one_letter_code
_entity_poly.pdbx_strand_id
1 'polypeptide(L)'
;MAKLCLKKPSKRLKLRTKYKVEKKVREHNRKLRRVAKKNPKSKKSKKIIIPSICPFKEELLKEAEAYKEHKKQEQIKKREQLIQDRASKKEEEKETLEQVLKLAEMKQRMHKDNKEELEDSVDVKKFKNMKTQSLYKEFKKVVEAADVILEVVDARDPMGTRCKVAEDLVVGTPGKKLVIVINKADLVPRANLEAWLKYFRRGFPTVPFKASTQGGHTPEDA
;
A
#
# COMPACT_ATOMS: atom_id res chain seq x y z
N MET A 1 1.91 58.81 35.90
CA MET A 1 3.01 58.37 35.00
C MET A 1 2.43 57.54 33.86
N ALA A 2 2.65 57.95 32.61
CA ALA A 2 2.02 57.34 31.44
C ALA A 2 2.56 55.93 31.15
N LYS A 3 1.67 54.95 31.00
CA LYS A 3 2.01 53.60 30.52
C LYS A 3 2.33 53.68 29.02
N LEU A 4 3.60 53.63 28.65
CA LEU A 4 4.05 53.41 27.28
C LEU A 4 3.72 51.96 26.86
N CYS A 5 2.47 51.71 26.47
CA CYS A 5 2.07 50.46 25.84
C CYS A 5 2.64 50.40 24.42
N LEU A 6 3.85 49.85 24.28
CA LEU A 6 4.44 49.53 22.98
C LEU A 6 3.47 48.62 22.20
N LYS A 7 2.92 49.12 21.10
CA LYS A 7 1.99 48.38 20.24
C LYS A 7 2.71 47.17 19.64
N LYS A 8 2.59 46.00 20.27
CA LYS A 8 3.17 44.75 19.78
C LYS A 8 2.51 44.37 18.45
N PRO A 9 3.27 44.17 17.36
CA PRO A 9 2.67 43.80 16.08
C PRO A 9 2.05 42.40 16.17
N SER A 10 0.88 42.25 15.56
CA SER A 10 0.18 40.97 15.49
C SER A 10 0.93 39.99 14.59
N LYS A 11 1.05 38.74 15.04
CA LYS A 11 1.55 37.62 14.22
C LYS A 11 0.51 37.14 13.19
N ARG A 12 -0.72 37.65 13.24
CA ARG A 12 -1.81 37.26 12.34
C ARG A 12 -1.55 37.82 10.93
N LEU A 13 -1.43 36.93 9.96
CA LEU A 13 -1.30 37.31 8.54
C LEU A 13 -2.68 37.46 7.90
N LYS A 14 -2.84 38.52 7.10
CA LYS A 14 -3.99 38.64 6.18
C LYS A 14 -3.91 37.52 5.14
N LEU A 15 -5.07 37.00 4.73
CA LEU A 15 -5.17 35.92 3.74
C LEU A 15 -4.46 36.27 2.42
N ARG A 16 -4.59 37.54 1.98
CA ARG A 16 -3.86 38.10 0.83
C ARG A 16 -2.35 37.95 0.95
N THR A 17 -1.78 38.19 2.13
CA THR A 17 -0.34 38.07 2.38
C THR A 17 0.09 36.61 2.34
N LYS A 18 -0.71 35.70 2.93
CA LYS A 18 -0.46 34.25 2.89
C LYS A 18 -0.38 33.73 1.45
N TYR A 19 -1.41 34.00 0.63
CA TYR A 19 -1.42 33.55 -0.76
C TYR A 19 -0.32 34.20 -1.62
N LYS A 20 0.05 35.45 -1.34
CA LYS A 20 1.19 36.12 -2.00
C LYS A 20 2.52 35.42 -1.68
N VAL A 21 2.73 35.03 -0.42
CA VAL A 21 3.94 34.28 0.00
C VAL A 21 3.97 32.91 -0.65
N GLU A 22 2.86 32.17 -0.62
CA GLU A 22 2.76 30.84 -1.26
C GLU A 22 3.05 30.91 -2.75
N LYS A 23 2.49 31.90 -3.46
CA LYS A 23 2.77 32.11 -4.89
C LYS A 23 4.25 32.39 -5.14
N LYS A 24 4.89 33.25 -4.33
CA LYS A 24 6.32 33.56 -4.44
C LYS A 24 7.20 32.33 -4.20
N VAL A 25 6.90 31.52 -3.17
CA VAL A 25 7.64 30.28 -2.87
C VAL A 25 7.49 29.28 -4.02
N ARG A 26 6.27 29.12 -4.55
CA ARG A 26 6.00 28.24 -5.68
C ARG A 26 6.79 28.66 -6.93
N GLU A 27 6.80 29.94 -7.25
CA GLU A 27 7.57 30.49 -8.38
C GLU A 27 9.07 30.33 -8.18
N HIS A 28 9.59 30.58 -6.98
CA HIS A 28 11.00 30.38 -6.64
C HIS A 28 11.41 28.91 -6.82
N ASN A 29 10.65 27.97 -6.25
CA ASN A 29 10.90 26.54 -6.39
C ASN A 29 10.80 26.08 -7.86
N ARG A 30 9.88 26.64 -8.64
CA ARG A 30 9.79 26.39 -10.09
C ARG A 30 11.05 26.86 -10.82
N LYS A 31 11.58 28.05 -10.48
CA LYS A 31 12.83 28.57 -11.05
C LYS A 31 14.02 27.69 -10.65
N LEU A 32 14.16 27.30 -9.38
CA LEU A 32 15.21 26.38 -8.92
C LEU A 32 15.19 25.05 -9.66
N ARG A 33 14.01 24.46 -9.88
CA ARG A 33 13.88 23.22 -10.68
C ARG A 33 14.33 23.40 -12.13
N ARG A 34 14.02 24.53 -12.76
CA ARG A 34 14.49 24.84 -14.13
C ARG A 34 16.00 24.99 -14.20
N VAL A 35 16.59 25.71 -13.24
CA VAL A 35 18.06 25.89 -13.16
C VAL A 35 18.76 24.55 -12.90
N ALA A 36 18.22 23.73 -11.98
CA ALA A 36 18.76 22.40 -11.69
C ALA A 36 18.69 21.44 -12.89
N LYS A 37 17.67 21.56 -13.74
CA LYS A 37 17.58 20.81 -15.00
C LYS A 37 18.60 21.28 -16.04
N LYS A 38 18.89 22.58 -16.12
CA LYS A 38 19.88 23.14 -17.06
C LYS A 38 21.31 22.76 -16.67
N ASN A 39 21.61 22.73 -15.36
CA ASN A 39 22.91 22.35 -14.82
C ASN A 39 22.75 21.14 -13.88
N PRO A 40 22.62 19.91 -14.42
CA PRO A 40 22.51 18.72 -13.60
C PRO A 40 23.86 18.43 -12.92
N LYS A 41 24.09 19.00 -11.73
CA LYS A 41 25.21 18.59 -10.88
C LYS A 41 24.99 17.15 -10.48
N SER A 42 25.90 16.24 -10.87
CA SER A 42 25.88 14.88 -10.34
C SER A 42 25.93 14.96 -8.82
N LYS A 43 24.87 14.51 -8.13
CA LYS A 43 24.86 14.39 -6.67
C LYS A 43 25.73 13.19 -6.28
N LYS A 44 27.04 13.25 -6.57
CA LYS A 44 27.98 12.32 -5.97
C LYS A 44 28.06 12.70 -4.50
N SER A 45 27.45 11.89 -3.64
CA SER A 45 27.64 12.01 -2.20
C SER A 45 29.14 11.95 -1.93
N LYS A 46 29.67 12.97 -1.27
CA LYS A 46 31.06 12.92 -0.79
C LYS A 46 31.18 11.67 0.08
N LYS A 47 32.12 10.78 -0.25
CA LYS A 47 32.36 9.58 0.57
C LYS A 47 32.73 10.06 1.96
N ILE A 48 32.07 9.54 2.99
CA ILE A 48 32.42 9.81 4.38
C ILE A 48 33.77 9.13 4.61
N ILE A 49 34.83 9.91 4.82
CA ILE A 49 36.19 9.40 5.03
C ILE A 49 36.41 9.28 6.54
N ILE A 50 36.90 8.12 6.98
CA ILE A 50 37.26 7.90 8.38
C ILE A 50 38.41 8.86 8.74
N PRO A 51 38.22 9.78 9.70
CA PRO A 51 39.25 10.73 10.11
C PRO A 51 40.51 10.02 10.61
N SER A 52 41.68 10.63 10.39
CA SER A 52 42.97 10.03 10.78
C SER A 52 43.20 9.92 12.30
N ILE A 53 42.35 10.56 13.10
CA ILE A 53 42.37 10.49 14.56
C ILE A 53 41.75 9.20 15.11
N CYS A 54 41.03 8.43 14.28
CA CYS A 54 40.39 7.21 14.74
C CYS A 54 41.45 6.13 15.05
N PRO A 55 41.54 5.65 16.31
CA PRO A 55 42.59 4.71 16.75
C PRO A 55 42.54 3.36 16.02
N PHE A 56 41.34 2.92 15.60
CA PHE A 56 41.13 1.63 14.90
C PHE A 56 41.00 1.79 13.38
N LYS A 57 41.46 2.91 12.80
CA LYS A 57 41.30 3.19 11.37
C LYS A 57 41.94 2.11 10.48
N GLU A 58 43.11 1.60 10.85
CA GLU A 58 43.79 0.56 10.07
C GLU A 58 43.08 -0.79 10.14
N GLU A 59 42.59 -1.16 11.32
CA GLU A 59 41.81 -2.38 11.54
C GLU A 59 40.49 -2.33 10.75
N LEU A 60 39.77 -1.21 10.82
CA LEU A 60 38.52 -1.00 10.07
C LEU A 60 38.73 -1.02 8.55
N LEU A 61 39.87 -0.54 8.05
CA LEU A 61 40.20 -0.62 6.63
C LEU A 61 40.51 -2.06 6.19
N LYS A 62 41.29 -2.80 6.98
CA LYS A 62 41.59 -4.22 6.75
C LYS A 62 40.33 -5.09 6.78
N GLU A 63 39.45 -4.87 7.76
CA GLU A 63 38.16 -5.56 7.85
C GLU A 63 37.27 -5.24 6.64
N ALA A 64 37.22 -3.98 6.21
CA ALA A 64 36.46 -3.59 5.03
C ALA A 64 37.02 -4.19 3.73
N GLU A 65 38.32 -4.41 3.63
CA GLU A 65 38.97 -5.11 2.51
C GLU A 65 38.66 -6.60 2.53
N ALA A 66 38.84 -7.26 3.67
CA ALA A 66 38.49 -8.67 3.87
C ALA A 66 37.00 -8.93 3.55
N TYR A 67 36.11 -8.05 3.99
CA TYR A 67 34.68 -8.14 3.68
C TYR A 67 34.39 -8.01 2.18
N LYS A 68 35.08 -7.11 1.46
CA LYS A 68 34.93 -6.99 -0.01
C LYS A 68 35.45 -8.23 -0.73
N GLU A 69 36.57 -8.79 -0.29
CA GLU A 69 37.14 -10.01 -0.85
C GLU A 69 36.24 -11.21 -0.63
N HIS A 70 35.75 -11.41 0.60
CA HIS A 70 34.80 -12.45 0.94
C HIS A 70 33.54 -12.35 0.07
N LYS A 71 32.96 -11.15 -0.02
CA LYS A 71 31.77 -10.91 -0.84
C LYS A 71 32.01 -11.18 -2.33
N LYS A 72 33.20 -10.85 -2.84
CA LYS A 72 33.59 -11.15 -4.24
C LYS A 72 33.75 -12.65 -4.45
N GLN A 73 34.38 -13.36 -3.53
CA GLN A 73 34.53 -14.81 -3.56
C GLN A 73 33.17 -15.51 -3.48
N GLU A 74 32.27 -15.07 -2.61
CA GLU A 74 30.89 -15.58 -2.54
C GLU A 74 30.12 -15.37 -3.85
N GLN A 75 30.29 -14.20 -4.48
CA GLN A 75 29.67 -13.94 -5.79
C GLN A 75 30.22 -14.84 -6.89
N ILE A 76 31.54 -15.09 -6.90
CA ILE A 76 32.19 -15.99 -7.84
C ILE A 76 31.67 -17.42 -7.62
N LYS A 77 31.71 -17.92 -6.38
CA LYS A 77 31.17 -19.24 -6.01
C LYS A 77 29.71 -19.39 -6.40
N LYS A 78 28.87 -18.40 -6.11
CA LYS A 78 27.46 -18.40 -6.48
C LYS A 78 27.28 -18.40 -8.00
N ARG A 79 28.12 -17.70 -8.75
CA ARG A 79 28.09 -17.70 -10.21
C ARG A 79 28.53 -19.05 -10.78
N GLU A 80 29.57 -19.66 -10.22
CA GLU A 80 30.04 -21.00 -10.58
C GLU A 80 28.97 -22.06 -10.29
N GLN A 81 28.36 -22.03 -9.10
CA GLN A 81 27.21 -22.87 -8.74
C GLN A 81 26.06 -22.68 -9.73
N LEU A 82 25.69 -21.45 -10.07
CA LEU A 82 24.63 -21.19 -11.07
C LEU A 82 24.98 -21.71 -12.47
N ILE A 83 26.26 -21.74 -12.84
CA ILE A 83 26.71 -22.30 -14.13
C ILE A 83 26.65 -23.83 -14.07
N GLN A 84 27.09 -24.43 -12.97
CA GLN A 84 27.04 -25.88 -12.75
C GLN A 84 25.60 -26.39 -12.67
N ASP A 85 24.74 -25.70 -11.91
CA ASP A 85 23.30 -25.97 -11.83
C ASP A 85 22.61 -25.79 -13.19
N ARG A 86 23.06 -24.86 -14.04
CA ARG A 86 22.54 -24.72 -15.40
C ARG A 86 23.04 -25.81 -16.33
N ALA A 87 24.23 -26.36 -16.10
CA ALA A 87 24.77 -27.48 -16.88
C ALA A 87 24.05 -28.79 -16.51
N SER A 88 23.90 -29.08 -15.21
CA SER A 88 23.16 -30.24 -14.73
C SER A 88 21.68 -30.16 -15.11
N LYS A 89 21.04 -28.97 -14.95
CA LYS A 89 19.67 -28.78 -15.44
C LYS A 89 19.53 -28.94 -16.93
N LYS A 90 20.53 -28.61 -17.76
CA LYS A 90 20.46 -28.85 -19.21
C LYS A 90 20.56 -30.33 -19.57
N GLU A 91 21.30 -31.12 -18.79
CA GLU A 91 21.36 -32.58 -18.93
C GLU A 91 20.06 -33.24 -18.44
N GLU A 92 19.55 -32.83 -17.27
CA GLU A 92 18.23 -33.22 -16.74
C GLU A 92 17.08 -32.75 -17.64
N GLU A 93 17.15 -31.55 -18.22
CA GLU A 93 16.16 -31.00 -19.17
C GLU A 93 16.12 -31.78 -20.47
N LYS A 94 17.19 -32.44 -20.92
CA LYS A 94 17.16 -33.31 -22.11
C LYS A 94 16.42 -34.61 -21.85
N GLU A 95 16.59 -35.22 -20.68
CA GLU A 95 15.87 -36.44 -20.29
C GLU A 95 14.43 -36.14 -19.85
N THR A 96 14.19 -34.96 -19.27
CA THR A 96 12.84 -34.52 -18.85
C THR A 96 12.07 -33.77 -19.94
N LEU A 97 12.67 -33.29 -21.04
CA LEU A 97 11.96 -32.53 -22.10
C LEU A 97 10.77 -33.31 -22.65
N GLU A 98 10.91 -34.61 -22.86
CA GLU A 98 9.82 -35.48 -23.34
C GLU A 98 8.68 -35.62 -22.32
N GLN A 99 9.00 -35.66 -21.02
CA GLN A 99 8.02 -35.73 -19.94
C GLN A 99 7.39 -34.35 -19.63
N VAL A 100 8.18 -33.28 -19.76
CA VAL A 100 7.78 -31.89 -19.55
C VAL A 100 6.95 -31.38 -20.71
N LEU A 101 7.20 -31.80 -21.96
CA LEU A 101 6.33 -31.50 -23.11
C LEU A 101 4.94 -32.10 -22.91
N LYS A 102 4.86 -33.37 -22.47
CA LYS A 102 3.57 -34.03 -22.15
C LYS A 102 2.84 -33.36 -20.97
N LEU A 103 3.56 -33.00 -19.91
CA LEU A 103 3.01 -32.27 -18.77
C LEU A 103 2.61 -30.84 -19.14
N ALA A 104 3.36 -30.16 -20.02
CA ALA A 104 3.07 -28.82 -20.50
C ALA A 104 1.82 -28.81 -21.38
N GLU A 105 1.61 -29.81 -22.23
CA GLU A 105 0.37 -29.98 -22.99
C GLU A 105 -0.83 -30.21 -22.07
N MET A 106 -0.70 -31.07 -21.04
CA MET A 106 -1.74 -31.25 -20.03
C MET A 106 -2.00 -29.96 -19.23
N LYS A 107 -0.97 -29.25 -18.78
CA LYS A 107 -1.10 -27.98 -18.06
C LYS A 107 -1.67 -26.88 -18.93
N GLN A 108 -1.32 -26.83 -20.22
CA GLN A 108 -1.87 -25.85 -21.15
C GLN A 108 -3.36 -26.09 -21.38
N ARG A 109 -3.82 -27.34 -21.46
CA ARG A 109 -5.26 -27.67 -21.48
C ARG A 109 -5.94 -27.19 -20.18
N MET A 110 -5.43 -27.59 -19.02
CA MET A 110 -5.97 -27.19 -17.71
C MET A 110 -5.94 -25.67 -17.45
N HIS A 111 -4.95 -24.95 -17.99
CA HIS A 111 -4.82 -23.51 -17.86
C HIS A 111 -5.63 -22.75 -18.90
N LYS A 112 -5.99 -23.38 -20.02
CA LYS A 112 -6.94 -22.83 -20.98
C LYS A 112 -8.36 -22.97 -20.43
N ASP A 113 -8.69 -24.12 -19.87
CA ASP A 113 -9.98 -24.36 -19.20
C ASP A 113 -10.17 -23.43 -17.99
N ASN A 114 -9.16 -23.31 -17.10
CA ASN A 114 -9.22 -22.35 -15.98
C ASN A 114 -9.20 -20.88 -16.41
N LYS A 115 -8.61 -20.54 -17.57
CA LYS A 115 -8.57 -19.16 -18.06
C LYS A 115 -9.89 -18.78 -18.72
N GLU A 116 -10.55 -19.72 -19.39
CA GLU A 116 -11.91 -19.55 -19.92
C GLU A 116 -12.92 -19.42 -18.76
N GLU A 117 -12.82 -20.24 -17.70
CA GLU A 117 -13.65 -20.06 -16.48
C GLU A 117 -13.38 -18.73 -15.74
N LEU A 118 -12.15 -18.20 -15.78
CA LEU A 118 -11.77 -16.96 -15.11
C LEU A 118 -12.14 -15.70 -15.93
N GLU A 119 -12.17 -15.80 -17.26
CA GLU A 119 -12.56 -14.71 -18.16
C GLU A 119 -14.08 -14.51 -18.23
N ASP A 120 -14.87 -15.56 -17.99
CA ASP A 120 -16.34 -15.49 -17.93
C ASP A 120 -16.89 -14.89 -16.62
N SER A 121 -16.10 -14.85 -15.53
CA SER A 121 -16.47 -14.13 -14.30
C SER A 121 -15.98 -12.68 -14.34
N VAL A 122 -16.85 -11.79 -14.83
CA VAL A 122 -16.83 -10.31 -14.80
C VAL A 122 -15.67 -9.63 -14.05
N ASP A 123 -14.97 -8.72 -14.75
CA ASP A 123 -14.21 -7.57 -14.25
C ASP A 123 -12.74 -7.71 -13.75
N VAL A 124 -12.01 -8.77 -14.10
CA VAL A 124 -10.55 -8.81 -13.82
C VAL A 124 -9.77 -7.70 -14.57
N LYS A 125 -10.32 -7.17 -15.68
CA LYS A 125 -9.70 -6.09 -16.50
C LYS A 125 -9.68 -4.71 -15.83
N LYS A 126 -10.44 -4.47 -14.74
CA LYS A 126 -10.42 -3.18 -14.02
C LYS A 126 -9.15 -2.97 -13.18
N PHE A 127 -8.47 -4.05 -12.77
CA PHE A 127 -7.31 -3.98 -11.88
C PHE A 127 -6.00 -4.11 -12.67
N LYS A 128 -5.52 -3.00 -13.26
CA LYS A 128 -4.31 -2.97 -14.12
C LYS A 128 -2.98 -3.31 -13.43
N ASN A 129 -2.92 -3.32 -12.09
CA ASN A 129 -1.67 -3.52 -11.35
C ASN A 129 -1.49 -4.99 -10.92
N MET A 130 -0.29 -5.56 -11.06
CA MET A 130 -0.01 -6.96 -10.65
C MET A 130 -0.29 -7.22 -9.16
N LYS A 131 -0.07 -6.23 -8.29
CA LYS A 131 -0.37 -6.33 -6.85
C LYS A 131 -1.87 -6.37 -6.57
N THR A 132 -2.68 -5.63 -7.31
CA THR A 132 -4.15 -5.65 -7.13
C THR A 132 -4.74 -6.97 -7.61
N GLN A 133 -4.11 -7.62 -8.58
CA GLN A 133 -4.52 -8.95 -9.07
C GLN A 133 -4.29 -10.05 -8.03
N SER A 134 -3.18 -10.04 -7.29
CA SER A 134 -2.96 -11.02 -6.22
C SER A 134 -3.93 -10.84 -5.06
N LEU A 135 -4.18 -9.59 -4.64
CA LEU A 135 -5.19 -9.29 -3.61
C LEU A 135 -6.60 -9.72 -4.04
N TYR A 136 -6.96 -9.52 -5.31
CA TYR A 136 -8.26 -9.96 -5.84
C TYR A 136 -8.43 -11.48 -5.77
N LYS A 137 -7.38 -12.24 -6.10
CA LYS A 137 -7.38 -13.71 -5.98
C LYS A 137 -7.58 -14.17 -4.54
N GLU A 138 -6.90 -13.55 -3.59
CA GLU A 138 -7.08 -13.85 -2.16
C GLU A 138 -8.48 -13.47 -1.69
N PHE A 139 -8.99 -12.31 -2.10
CA PHE A 139 -10.35 -11.88 -1.79
C PHE A 139 -11.39 -12.88 -2.30
N LYS A 140 -11.29 -13.33 -3.56
CA LYS A 140 -12.23 -14.32 -4.14
C LYS A 140 -12.26 -15.62 -3.33
N LYS A 141 -11.11 -16.13 -2.90
CA LYS A 141 -11.02 -17.32 -2.03
C LYS A 141 -11.74 -17.12 -0.69
N VAL A 142 -11.60 -15.93 -0.09
CA VAL A 142 -12.29 -15.60 1.16
C VAL A 142 -13.80 -15.49 0.95
N VAL A 143 -14.24 -14.86 -0.14
CA VAL A 143 -15.67 -14.77 -0.50
C VAL A 143 -16.28 -16.14 -0.70
N GLU A 144 -15.58 -17.04 -1.39
CA GLU A 144 -16.04 -18.42 -1.61
C GLU A 144 -16.15 -19.21 -0.30
N ALA A 145 -15.19 -19.04 0.62
CA ALA A 145 -15.15 -19.76 1.90
C ALA A 145 -16.12 -19.22 2.98
N ALA A 146 -16.52 -17.96 2.92
CA ALA A 146 -17.35 -17.32 3.96
C ALA A 146 -18.83 -17.25 3.58
N ASP A 147 -19.75 -17.50 4.50
CA ASP A 147 -21.19 -17.32 4.25
C ASP A 147 -21.65 -15.86 4.43
N VAL A 148 -21.00 -15.15 5.35
CA VAL A 148 -21.31 -13.77 5.72
C VAL A 148 -20.03 -12.94 5.68
N ILE A 149 -20.11 -11.77 5.04
CA ILE A 149 -19.01 -10.82 4.88
C ILE A 149 -19.38 -9.53 5.60
N LEU A 150 -18.44 -9.02 6.40
CA LEU A 150 -18.57 -7.77 7.15
C LEU A 150 -17.70 -6.70 6.51
N GLU A 151 -18.32 -5.66 5.95
CA GLU A 151 -17.60 -4.48 5.48
C GLU A 151 -17.55 -3.43 6.60
N VAL A 152 -16.34 -3.12 7.07
CA VAL A 152 -16.14 -2.17 8.17
C VAL A 152 -15.84 -0.77 7.59
N VAL A 153 -16.71 0.19 7.89
CA VAL A 153 -16.58 1.59 7.46
C VAL A 153 -16.36 2.52 8.65
N ASP A 154 -15.58 3.60 8.51
CA ASP A 154 -15.35 4.59 9.59
C ASP A 154 -16.52 5.60 9.63
N ALA A 155 -17.15 5.80 10.79
CA ALA A 155 -18.32 6.67 10.95
C ALA A 155 -18.11 8.13 10.52
N ARG A 156 -16.85 8.61 10.52
CA ARG A 156 -16.51 10.00 10.14
C ARG A 156 -16.49 10.21 8.63
N ASP A 157 -16.13 9.19 7.88
CA ASP A 157 -16.13 9.20 6.41
C ASP A 157 -16.51 7.80 5.87
N PRO A 158 -17.79 7.44 5.98
CA PRO A 158 -18.24 6.11 5.60
C PRO A 158 -18.34 5.95 4.08
N MET A 159 -18.28 7.04 3.29
CA MET A 159 -18.21 6.96 1.83
C MET A 159 -16.79 6.82 1.32
N GLY A 160 -15.81 7.47 1.95
CA GLY A 160 -14.40 7.34 1.56
C GLY A 160 -13.78 5.99 1.96
N THR A 161 -14.33 5.32 2.97
CA THR A 161 -13.86 4.00 3.43
C THR A 161 -14.62 2.80 2.86
N ARG A 162 -15.62 3.03 2.00
CA ARG A 162 -16.44 2.00 1.35
C ARG A 162 -15.88 1.56 0.00
N CYS A 163 -16.02 0.28 -0.33
CA CYS A 163 -15.56 -0.28 -1.60
C CYS A 163 -16.69 -0.93 -2.41
N LYS A 164 -17.41 -0.14 -3.22
CA LYS A 164 -18.52 -0.62 -4.07
C LYS A 164 -18.14 -1.79 -4.98
N VAL A 165 -16.92 -1.79 -5.51
CA VAL A 165 -16.44 -2.86 -6.40
C VAL A 165 -16.39 -4.21 -5.67
N ALA A 166 -16.05 -4.21 -4.38
CA ALA A 166 -16.09 -5.42 -3.56
C ALA A 166 -17.52 -5.83 -3.23
N GLU A 167 -18.41 -4.86 -2.95
CA GLU A 167 -19.83 -5.12 -2.70
C GLU A 167 -20.51 -5.78 -3.91
N ASP A 168 -20.30 -5.23 -5.11
CA ASP A 168 -20.87 -5.75 -6.36
C ASP A 168 -20.43 -7.21 -6.61
N LEU A 169 -19.18 -7.56 -6.29
CA LEU A 169 -18.67 -8.94 -6.42
C LEU A 169 -19.36 -9.89 -5.45
N VAL A 170 -19.54 -9.45 -4.19
CA VAL A 170 -20.21 -10.26 -3.16
C VAL A 170 -21.68 -10.47 -3.51
N VAL A 171 -22.37 -9.42 -3.95
CA VAL A 171 -23.78 -9.47 -4.37
C VAL A 171 -23.96 -10.34 -5.62
N GLY A 172 -23.00 -10.32 -6.55
CA GLY A 172 -22.99 -11.19 -7.72
C GLY A 172 -22.77 -12.68 -7.40
N THR A 173 -22.33 -13.01 -6.18
CA THR A 173 -22.09 -14.39 -5.75
C THR A 173 -23.31 -14.94 -5.01
N PRO A 174 -23.96 -16.01 -5.48
CA PRO A 174 -25.15 -16.55 -4.84
C PRO A 174 -24.86 -17.08 -3.44
N GLY A 175 -25.80 -16.89 -2.51
CA GLY A 175 -25.73 -17.43 -1.15
C GLY A 175 -24.87 -16.63 -0.16
N LYS A 176 -24.22 -15.54 -0.60
CA LYS A 176 -23.37 -14.71 0.27
C LYS A 176 -24.16 -13.52 0.83
N LYS A 177 -23.97 -13.22 2.12
CA LYS A 177 -24.58 -12.06 2.78
C LYS A 177 -23.54 -10.99 3.08
N LEU A 178 -23.81 -9.75 2.70
CA LEU A 178 -22.98 -8.60 3.04
C LEU A 178 -23.66 -7.77 4.14
N VAL A 179 -22.91 -7.44 5.19
CA VAL A 179 -23.37 -6.58 6.30
C VAL A 179 -22.36 -5.45 6.50
N ILE A 180 -22.85 -4.22 6.60
CA ILE A 180 -22.00 -3.04 6.84
C ILE A 180 -21.91 -2.77 8.34
N VAL A 181 -20.69 -2.59 8.83
CA VAL A 181 -20.39 -2.24 10.21
C VAL A 181 -19.82 -0.82 10.26
N ILE A 182 -20.56 0.11 10.83
CA ILE A 182 -20.10 1.50 11.01
C ILE A 182 -19.28 1.58 12.30
N ASN A 183 -17.96 1.53 12.17
CA ASN A 183 -17.01 1.58 13.28
C ASN A 183 -16.74 3.01 13.76
N LYS A 184 -16.37 3.15 15.05
CA LYS A 184 -16.13 4.42 15.75
C LYS A 184 -17.35 5.35 15.77
N ALA A 185 -18.52 4.75 15.97
CA ALA A 185 -19.80 5.48 16.02
C ALA A 185 -19.83 6.59 17.08
N ASP A 186 -18.97 6.51 18.10
CA ASP A 186 -18.78 7.51 19.16
C ASP A 186 -18.14 8.82 18.68
N LEU A 187 -17.44 8.83 17.54
CA LEU A 187 -16.76 10.02 17.04
C LEU A 187 -17.67 10.97 16.27
N VAL A 188 -18.93 10.61 16.06
CA VAL A 188 -19.91 11.42 15.33
C VAL A 188 -21.15 11.65 16.19
N PRO A 189 -21.81 12.82 16.05
CA PRO A 189 -23.09 13.05 16.72
C PRO A 189 -24.14 12.01 16.36
N ARG A 190 -25.02 11.68 17.31
CA ARG A 190 -26.09 10.68 17.13
C ARG A 190 -26.94 10.94 15.88
N ALA A 191 -27.31 12.19 15.63
CA ALA A 191 -28.09 12.57 14.44
C ALA A 191 -27.38 12.20 13.12
N ASN A 192 -26.05 12.35 13.05
CA ASN A 192 -25.27 11.98 11.87
C ASN A 192 -25.20 10.46 11.72
N LEU A 193 -25.00 9.73 12.83
CA LEU A 193 -24.99 8.27 12.83
C LEU A 193 -26.33 7.70 12.36
N GLU A 194 -27.45 8.23 12.85
CA GLU A 194 -28.79 7.83 12.44
C GLU A 194 -29.05 8.11 10.96
N ALA A 195 -28.59 9.27 10.45
CA ALA A 195 -28.66 9.59 9.03
C ALA A 195 -27.87 8.57 8.18
N TRP A 196 -26.66 8.18 8.62
CA TRP A 196 -25.87 7.15 7.95
C TRP A 196 -26.53 5.77 7.99
N LEU A 197 -27.05 5.36 9.15
CA LEU A 197 -27.79 4.11 9.28
C LEU A 197 -29.00 4.08 8.33
N LYS A 198 -29.77 5.17 8.26
CA LYS A 198 -30.90 5.30 7.34
C LYS A 198 -30.47 5.28 5.88
N TYR A 199 -29.28 5.78 5.56
CA TYR A 199 -28.72 5.74 4.21
C TYR A 199 -28.31 4.32 3.82
N PHE A 200 -27.50 3.64 4.64
CA PHE A 200 -26.94 2.32 4.31
C PHE A 200 -27.96 1.18 4.36
N ARG A 201 -28.92 1.24 5.30
CA ARG A 201 -30.01 0.24 5.41
C ARG A 201 -30.91 0.14 4.18
N ARG A 202 -30.84 1.10 3.24
CA ARG A 202 -31.52 1.00 1.94
C ARG A 202 -30.92 -0.06 1.03
N GLY A 203 -29.63 -0.35 1.19
CA GLY A 203 -28.91 -1.33 0.39
C GLY A 203 -28.58 -2.59 1.18
N PHE A 204 -27.87 -2.43 2.30
CA PHE A 204 -27.35 -3.55 3.07
C PHE A 204 -27.73 -3.45 4.56
N PRO A 205 -27.95 -4.58 5.24
CA PRO A 205 -28.06 -4.59 6.70
C PRO A 205 -26.86 -3.88 7.32
N THR A 206 -27.14 -2.89 8.19
CA THR A 206 -26.09 -2.02 8.73
C THR A 206 -26.22 -1.86 10.24
N VAL A 207 -25.11 -2.04 10.94
CA VAL A 207 -25.01 -2.00 12.39
C VAL A 207 -23.95 -0.98 12.82
N PRO A 208 -24.25 -0.07 13.76
CA PRO A 208 -23.24 0.81 14.35
C PRO A 208 -22.42 0.04 15.40
N PHE A 209 -21.11 0.26 15.43
CA PHE A 209 -20.20 -0.35 16.38
C PHE A 209 -19.38 0.69 17.14
N LYS A 210 -19.28 0.50 18.46
CA LYS A 210 -18.47 1.29 19.39
C LYS A 210 -17.62 0.32 20.22
N ALA A 211 -16.31 0.50 20.20
CA ALA A 211 -15.34 -0.40 20.87
C ALA A 211 -15.13 -0.09 22.36
N SER A 212 -15.77 0.94 22.93
CA SER A 212 -15.56 1.30 24.34
C SER A 212 -16.13 0.22 25.27
N THR A 213 -15.27 -0.32 26.13
CA THR A 213 -15.56 -1.34 27.15
C THR A 213 -16.15 -0.77 28.44
N GLN A 214 -16.33 0.55 28.52
CA GLN A 214 -16.96 1.18 29.68
C GLN A 214 -18.48 1.04 29.57
N GLY A 215 -19.09 0.35 30.54
CA GLY A 215 -20.48 -0.09 30.55
C GLY A 215 -21.47 0.94 30.02
N GLY A 216 -22.35 0.45 29.12
CA GLY A 216 -23.32 1.28 28.42
C GLY A 216 -24.31 1.94 29.35
N HIS A 217 -24.40 3.28 29.27
CA HIS A 217 -25.63 3.95 29.58
C HIS A 217 -26.61 3.67 28.43
N THR A 218 -27.67 2.93 28.71
CA THR A 218 -28.76 2.65 27.76
C THR A 218 -29.43 3.97 27.35
N PRO A 219 -29.60 4.24 26.05
CA PRO A 219 -30.25 5.45 25.59
C PRO A 219 -31.77 5.21 25.50
N GLU A 220 -32.44 5.12 26.65
CA GLU A 220 -33.92 5.16 26.71
C GLU A 220 -34.49 6.45 27.32
N ASP A 221 -33.70 7.30 27.98
CA ASP A 221 -34.19 8.57 28.52
C ASP A 221 -33.26 9.75 28.20
N ALA A 222 -33.68 10.59 27.24
CA ALA A 222 -33.45 12.04 27.10
C ALA A 222 -33.67 12.52 25.66
#